data_AF-A0A2U1S6A5-F1
#
_entry.id   AF-A0A2U1S6A5-F1
#
_cell.length_a   1.000
_cell.length_b   1.000
_cell.length_c   1.000
_cell.angle_alpha   90.00
_cell.angle_beta   90.00
_cell.angle_gamma   90.00
#
_symmetry.space_group_name_H-M   'P 1'
#
loop_
_entity.id
_entity.type
_entity.pdbx_description
1 polymer ?
#
loop_
_entity_poly.entity_id
_entity_poly.type
_entity_poly.pdbx_seq_one_letter_code
_entity_poly.pdbx_strand_id
1 'polypeptide(L)'
;MGFYSNKTPEEKRVNELTGDIHLCEEFKNELEARKIPLYKGYNIQKRLRLEVEQEKLHGKEVDTRLMELLEENSKIKTDSNYAETIKNVEGATKVPSRPKEYNAPSGFLTKEFSKMNIKIPPKGKPKKPQEELTDRELLNKIILQNEKIINQNKIIIEELKKLGEN
;
A
#
# COMPACT_ATOMS: atom_id res chain seq x y z
N MET A 1 -22.98 12.24 -3.89
CA MET A 1 -21.94 12.33 -4.93
C MET A 1 -21.16 11.03 -4.90
N GLY A 2 -21.13 10.30 -6.02
CA GLY A 2 -20.55 8.97 -6.11
C GLY A 2 -19.05 8.97 -5.87
N PHE A 3 -18.56 7.94 -5.19
CA PHE A 3 -17.14 7.66 -5.02
C PHE A 3 -16.55 7.26 -6.38
N TYR A 4 -16.14 8.24 -7.18
CA TYR A 4 -15.17 7.96 -8.21
C TYR A 4 -13.86 7.62 -7.49
N SER A 5 -13.40 6.38 -7.65
CA SER A 5 -12.02 6.05 -7.35
C SER A 5 -11.17 6.97 -8.22
N ASN A 6 -10.52 7.97 -7.62
CA ASN A 6 -9.58 8.88 -8.29
C ASN A 6 -8.29 8.15 -8.74
N LYS A 7 -8.36 6.84 -9.01
CA LYS A 7 -7.21 6.09 -9.51
C LYS A 7 -7.07 6.37 -11.00
N THR A 8 -5.96 6.99 -11.38
CA THR A 8 -5.57 7.18 -12.77
C THR A 8 -5.50 5.81 -13.49
N PRO A 9 -5.68 5.76 -14.82
CA PRO A 9 -5.56 4.49 -15.54
C PRO A 9 -4.18 3.82 -15.31
N GLU A 10 -3.15 4.61 -15.09
CA GLU A 10 -1.80 4.17 -14.74
C GLU A 10 -1.76 3.51 -13.35
N GLU A 11 -2.37 4.10 -12.33
CA GLU A 11 -2.44 3.48 -11.00
C GLU A 11 -3.20 2.15 -11.02
N LYS A 12 -4.27 2.07 -11.83
CA LYS A 12 -5.00 0.82 -12.03
C LYS A 12 -4.09 -0.23 -12.67
N ARG A 13 -3.32 0.16 -13.69
CA ARG A 13 -2.37 -0.73 -14.36
C ARG A 13 -1.28 -1.23 -13.42
N VAL A 14 -0.71 -0.38 -12.55
CA VAL A 14 0.26 -0.82 -11.53
C VAL A 14 -0.35 -1.85 -10.58
N ASN A 15 -1.61 -1.64 -10.18
CA ASN A 15 -2.33 -2.56 -9.29
C ASN A 15 -2.64 -3.90 -9.97
N GLU A 16 -2.93 -3.91 -11.27
CA GLU A 16 -3.12 -5.14 -12.04
C GLU A 16 -1.80 -5.93 -12.15
N LEU A 17 -0.70 -5.24 -12.44
CA LEU A 17 0.60 -5.88 -12.65
C LEU A 17 1.24 -6.41 -11.37
N THR A 18 1.07 -5.69 -10.27
CA THR A 18 1.79 -5.98 -9.02
C THR A 18 0.88 -6.31 -7.84
N GLY A 19 -0.38 -5.87 -7.85
CA GLY A 19 -1.30 -5.95 -6.72
C GLY A 19 -1.50 -4.60 -6.01
N ASP A 20 -2.57 -4.49 -5.21
CA ASP A 20 -2.87 -3.25 -4.47
C ASP A 20 -2.06 -3.16 -3.16
N ILE A 21 -2.42 -3.91 -2.13
CA ILE A 21 -1.69 -3.87 -0.84
C ILE A 21 -0.62 -4.96 -0.78
N HIS A 22 -0.93 -6.12 -1.35
CA HIS A 22 -0.06 -7.28 -1.38
C HIS A 22 0.30 -7.62 -2.82
N LEU A 23 1.48 -8.22 -3.00
CA LEU A 23 1.88 -8.69 -4.31
C LEU A 23 0.92 -9.77 -4.81
N CYS A 24 0.41 -9.64 -6.04
CA CYS A 24 -0.39 -10.69 -6.67
C CYS A 24 0.44 -11.95 -6.90
N GLU A 25 -0.21 -13.11 -6.99
CA GLU A 25 0.47 -14.40 -7.15
C GLU A 25 1.26 -14.47 -8.45
N GLU A 26 0.72 -13.94 -9.53
CA GLU A 26 1.36 -13.84 -10.85
C GLU A 26 2.69 -13.08 -10.77
N PHE A 27 2.70 -11.95 -10.07
CA PHE A 27 3.92 -11.16 -9.89
C PHE A 27 4.93 -11.86 -8.99
N LYS A 28 4.49 -12.56 -7.95
CA LYS A 28 5.39 -13.38 -7.10
C LYS A 28 6.07 -14.49 -7.90
N ASN A 29 5.32 -15.17 -8.77
CA ASN A 29 5.86 -16.21 -9.64
C ASN A 29 6.92 -15.64 -10.60
N GLU A 30 6.68 -14.45 -11.16
CA GLU A 30 7.66 -13.77 -12.01
C GLU A 30 8.92 -13.38 -11.23
N LEU A 31 8.77 -12.86 -10.00
CA LEU A 31 9.91 -12.56 -9.13
C LEU A 31 10.72 -13.81 -8.81
N GLU A 32 10.07 -14.94 -8.53
CA GLU A 32 10.72 -16.22 -8.26
C GLU A 32 11.48 -16.74 -9.49
N ALA A 33 10.87 -16.68 -10.68
CA ALA A 33 11.50 -17.04 -11.95
C ALA A 33 12.77 -16.22 -12.21
N ARG A 34 12.75 -14.93 -11.87
CA ARG A 34 13.90 -14.01 -11.99
C ARG A 34 14.88 -14.07 -10.81
N LYS A 35 14.61 -14.92 -9.80
CA LYS A 35 15.34 -14.99 -8.53
C LYS A 35 15.46 -13.63 -7.82
N ILE A 36 14.39 -12.84 -7.89
CA ILE A 36 14.25 -11.56 -7.20
C ILE A 36 13.59 -11.83 -5.83
N PRO A 37 14.23 -11.46 -4.72
CA PRO A 37 13.62 -11.59 -3.40
C PRO A 37 12.32 -10.76 -3.26
N LEU A 38 11.35 -11.28 -2.52
CA LEU A 38 10.04 -10.62 -2.32
C LEU A 38 10.14 -9.18 -1.79
N TYR A 39 11.10 -8.88 -0.91
CA TYR A 39 11.29 -7.52 -0.39
C TYR A 39 11.64 -6.53 -1.50
N LYS A 40 12.37 -6.96 -2.53
CA LYS A 40 12.64 -6.15 -3.72
C LYS A 40 11.39 -5.99 -4.57
N GLY A 41 10.56 -7.02 -4.68
CA GLY A 41 9.25 -6.94 -5.32
C GLY A 41 8.36 -5.83 -4.75
N TYR A 42 8.29 -5.73 -3.41
CA TYR A 42 7.58 -4.65 -2.74
C TYR A 42 8.21 -3.27 -3.01
N ASN A 43 9.53 -3.18 -3.10
CA ASN A 43 10.21 -1.93 -3.46
C ASN A 43 9.88 -1.50 -4.90
N ILE A 44 9.81 -2.45 -5.84
CA ILE A 44 9.41 -2.20 -7.24
C ILE A 44 7.97 -1.68 -7.29
N GLN A 45 7.04 -2.34 -6.61
CA GLN A 45 5.65 -1.90 -6.49
C GLN A 45 5.56 -0.47 -5.93
N LYS A 46 6.26 -0.20 -4.82
CA LYS A 46 6.27 1.13 -4.18
C LYS A 46 6.86 2.19 -5.11
N ARG A 47 7.93 1.87 -5.83
CA ARG A 47 8.57 2.80 -6.77
C ARG A 47 7.66 3.14 -7.95
N LEU A 48 7.01 2.14 -8.56
CA LEU A 48 6.08 2.36 -9.66
C LEU A 48 4.91 3.26 -9.23
N ARG A 49 4.34 3.03 -8.04
CA ARG A 49 3.28 3.89 -7.50
C ARG A 49 3.73 5.33 -7.35
N LEU A 50 4.90 5.56 -6.76
CA LEU A 50 5.46 6.90 -6.59
C LEU A 50 5.74 7.58 -7.94
N GLU A 51 6.24 6.85 -8.94
CA GLU A 51 6.50 7.40 -10.28
C GLU A 51 5.19 7.77 -11.01
N VAL A 52 4.11 7.00 -10.82
CA VAL A 52 2.77 7.35 -11.32
C VAL A 52 2.15 8.53 -10.56
N GLU A 53 2.24 8.56 -9.23
CA GLU A 53 1.76 9.68 -8.40
C GLU A 53 2.47 11.00 -8.72
N GLN A 54 3.74 10.94 -9.14
CA GLN A 54 4.51 12.08 -9.61
C GLN A 54 4.25 12.46 -11.07
N GLU A 55 3.27 11.81 -11.72
CA GLU A 55 2.92 12.02 -13.13
C GLU A 55 4.12 11.84 -14.08
N LYS A 56 5.08 10.97 -13.74
CA LYS A 56 6.26 10.70 -14.57
C LYS A 56 6.05 9.58 -15.58
N LEU A 57 5.02 8.77 -15.38
CA LEU A 57 4.68 7.63 -16.23
C LEU A 57 3.29 7.87 -16.81
N HIS A 58 3.18 7.77 -18.14
CA HIS A 58 1.93 7.95 -18.86
C HIS A 58 1.61 6.73 -19.74
N GLY A 59 0.35 6.28 -19.69
CA GLY A 59 -0.13 5.20 -20.55
C GLY A 59 0.69 3.90 -20.45
N LYS A 60 1.32 3.49 -21.56
CA LYS A 60 2.07 2.22 -21.66
C LYS A 60 3.46 2.27 -21.02
N GLU A 61 3.90 3.43 -20.55
CA GLU A 61 5.21 3.59 -19.90
C GLU A 61 5.31 2.82 -18.57
N VAL A 62 4.17 2.55 -17.93
CA VAL A 62 4.11 1.72 -16.72
C VAL A 62 4.63 0.30 -17.00
N ASP A 63 4.23 -0.27 -18.14
CA ASP A 63 4.61 -1.63 -18.55
C ASP A 63 6.10 -1.70 -18.85
N THR A 64 6.64 -0.74 -19.61
CA THR A 64 8.07 -0.67 -19.93
C THR A 64 8.90 -0.46 -18.67
N ARG A 65 8.45 0.43 -17.79
CA ARG A 65 9.15 0.77 -16.55
C ARG A 65 9.19 -0.41 -15.57
N LEU A 66 8.12 -1.19 -15.48
CA LEU A 66 8.11 -2.41 -14.68
C LEU A 66 9.16 -3.40 -15.19
N MET A 67 9.23 -3.60 -16.51
CA MET A 67 10.20 -4.52 -17.12
C MET A 67 11.64 -4.09 -16.85
N GLU A 68 11.95 -2.78 -16.99
CA GLU A 68 13.26 -2.23 -16.61
C GLU A 68 13.61 -2.53 -15.15
N LEU A 69 12.68 -2.30 -14.21
CA LEU A 69 12.92 -2.54 -12.78
C LEU A 69 13.11 -4.02 -12.46
N LEU A 70 12.42 -4.91 -13.18
CA LEU A 70 12.63 -6.36 -13.06
C LEU A 70 13.99 -6.77 -13.63
N GLU A 71 14.43 -6.19 -14.74
CA GLU A 71 15.75 -6.45 -15.33
C GLU A 71 16.90 -5.93 -14.45
N GLU A 72 16.79 -4.71 -13.91
CA GLU A 72 17.76 -4.12 -12.97
C GLU A 72 17.97 -4.98 -11.72
N ASN A 73 16.90 -5.61 -11.25
CA ASN A 73 16.92 -6.39 -10.01
C ASN A 73 17.14 -7.89 -10.22
N SER A 74 16.95 -8.38 -11.45
CA SER A 74 17.15 -9.78 -11.80
C SER A 74 18.62 -10.13 -11.82
N LYS A 75 18.94 -11.35 -11.41
CA LYS A 75 20.28 -11.94 -11.57
C LYS A 75 20.40 -12.75 -12.86
N ILE A 76 19.29 -12.98 -13.57
CA ILE A 76 19.18 -13.88 -14.73
C ILE A 76 18.41 -13.16 -15.85
N LYS A 77 18.95 -13.20 -17.07
CA LYS A 77 18.22 -12.71 -18.24
C LYS A 77 17.05 -13.64 -18.53
N THR A 78 15.85 -13.09 -18.54
CA THR A 78 14.59 -13.82 -18.72
C THR A 78 13.83 -13.13 -19.85
N ASP A 79 13.54 -13.86 -20.91
CA ASP A 79 12.84 -13.33 -22.11
C ASP A 79 11.32 -13.19 -21.91
N SER A 80 10.82 -13.43 -20.70
CA SER A 80 9.41 -13.31 -20.34
C SER A 80 8.98 -11.85 -20.40
N ASN A 81 8.04 -11.49 -21.27
CA ASN A 81 7.41 -10.17 -21.27
C ASN A 81 6.16 -10.17 -20.37
N TYR A 82 6.40 -10.20 -19.06
CA TYR A 82 5.37 -10.31 -18.02
C TYR A 82 4.26 -9.25 -18.19
N ALA A 83 4.62 -7.99 -18.43
CA ALA A 83 3.65 -6.91 -18.58
C ALA A 83 2.66 -7.16 -19.73
N GLU A 84 3.11 -7.79 -20.81
CA GLU A 84 2.25 -8.15 -21.93
C GLU A 84 1.35 -9.35 -21.67
N THR A 85 1.82 -10.31 -20.87
CA THR A 85 1.00 -11.47 -20.50
C THR A 85 -0.20 -11.11 -19.61
N ILE A 86 -0.08 -10.04 -18.83
CA ILE A 86 -1.15 -9.51 -17.96
C ILE A 86 -2.11 -8.58 -18.73
N LYS A 87 -2.03 -8.48 -20.06
CA LYS A 87 -2.91 -7.61 -20.88
C LYS A 87 -4.39 -8.03 -20.87
N ASN A 88 -4.73 -9.23 -20.41
CA ASN A 88 -6.08 -9.81 -20.55
C ASN A 88 -6.81 -10.07 -19.22
N VAL A 89 -6.60 -9.26 -18.20
CA VAL A 89 -7.60 -9.22 -17.12
C VAL A 89 -8.67 -8.21 -17.50
N GLU A 90 -9.51 -8.57 -18.48
CA GLU A 90 -10.80 -7.91 -18.69
C GLU A 90 -11.63 -8.03 -17.40
N GLY A 91 -11.44 -7.05 -16.51
CA GLY A 91 -12.37 -6.74 -15.44
C GLY A 91 -12.37 -7.68 -14.24
N ALA A 92 -11.41 -7.49 -13.32
CA ALA A 92 -11.73 -7.64 -11.89
C ALA A 92 -12.80 -6.61 -11.42
N THR A 93 -13.23 -5.71 -12.30
CA THR A 93 -14.38 -4.81 -12.15
C THR A 93 -15.65 -5.29 -12.85
N LYS A 94 -15.76 -6.56 -13.30
CA LYS A 94 -17.10 -7.14 -13.49
C LYS A 94 -17.68 -7.39 -12.10
N VAL A 95 -18.31 -6.36 -11.54
CA VAL A 95 -19.30 -6.57 -10.48
C VAL A 95 -20.23 -7.65 -11.01
N PRO A 96 -20.32 -8.84 -10.37
CA PRO A 96 -21.25 -9.86 -10.83
C PRO A 96 -22.63 -9.20 -10.90
N SER A 97 -23.34 -9.40 -12.01
CA SER A 97 -24.67 -8.82 -12.17
C SER A 97 -25.48 -9.14 -10.93
N ARG A 98 -26.01 -8.11 -10.26
CA ARG A 98 -26.83 -8.30 -9.07
C ARG A 98 -27.88 -9.37 -9.40
N PRO A 99 -27.95 -10.49 -8.67
CA PRO A 99 -28.97 -11.51 -8.90
C PRO A 99 -30.33 -10.81 -8.96
N LYS A 100 -31.04 -10.93 -10.08
CA LYS A 100 -32.35 -10.28 -10.26
C LYS A 100 -33.42 -10.87 -9.33
N GLU A 101 -33.13 -12.02 -8.74
CA GLU A 101 -34.02 -12.73 -7.84
C GLU A 101 -33.39 -12.81 -6.46
N TYR A 102 -33.99 -12.08 -5.51
CA TYR A 102 -33.76 -12.27 -4.09
C TYR A 102 -34.55 -13.49 -3.65
N ASN A 103 -34.02 -14.69 -3.89
CA ASN A 103 -34.52 -15.88 -3.20
C ASN A 103 -34.03 -15.78 -1.76
N ALA A 104 -34.81 -15.10 -0.92
CA ALA A 104 -34.58 -15.09 0.51
C ALA A 104 -34.52 -16.56 0.98
N PRO A 105 -33.42 -17.02 1.61
CA PRO A 105 -33.44 -18.33 2.24
C PRO A 105 -34.57 -18.32 3.27
N SER A 106 -35.50 -19.27 3.15
CA SER A 106 -36.71 -19.38 3.97
C SER A 106 -36.45 -19.77 5.43
N GLY A 107 -35.30 -19.37 5.99
CA GLY A 107 -34.78 -19.90 7.23
C GLY A 107 -34.04 -18.94 8.14
N PHE A 108 -33.88 -17.65 7.78
CA PHE A 108 -33.25 -16.70 8.71
C PHE A 108 -34.03 -15.39 8.85
N LEU A 109 -34.34 -15.12 10.13
CA LEU A 109 -34.94 -13.93 10.74
C LEU A 109 -36.48 -13.90 10.75
N THR A 110 -37.05 -14.69 11.66
CA THR A 110 -38.32 -14.33 12.31
C THR A 110 -38.17 -12.94 12.96
N LYS A 111 -39.24 -12.14 12.88
CA LYS A 111 -39.39 -10.74 13.34
C LYS A 111 -39.06 -10.46 14.82
N GLU A 112 -38.55 -11.43 15.57
CA GLU A 112 -38.46 -11.38 17.03
C GLU A 112 -37.13 -10.83 17.59
N PHE A 113 -36.08 -10.65 16.79
CA PHE A 113 -34.82 -10.06 17.28
C PHE A 113 -34.86 -8.53 17.47
N SER A 114 -36.01 -7.89 17.24
CA SER A 114 -36.15 -6.43 17.28
C SER A 114 -36.18 -5.82 18.69
N LYS A 115 -35.99 -6.61 19.75
CA LYS A 115 -36.12 -6.13 21.15
C LYS A 115 -34.98 -6.53 22.08
N MET A 116 -33.84 -7.00 21.57
CA MET A 116 -32.64 -7.00 22.40
C MET A 116 -32.15 -5.55 22.50
N ASN A 117 -32.34 -4.92 23.67
CA ASN A 117 -31.72 -3.64 24.03
C ASN A 117 -30.19 -3.83 24.11
N ILE A 118 -29.55 -3.93 22.96
CA ILE A 118 -28.09 -3.91 22.84
C ILE A 118 -27.69 -2.48 23.16
N LYS A 119 -27.15 -2.26 24.35
CA LYS A 119 -26.62 -0.97 24.78
C LYS A 119 -25.29 -0.74 24.06
N ILE A 120 -25.36 -0.19 22.85
CA ILE A 120 -24.20 0.15 22.04
C ILE A 120 -23.43 1.26 22.78
N PRO A 121 -22.14 1.08 23.12
CA PRO A 121 -21.32 2.13 23.70
C PRO A 121 -21.26 3.35 22.77
N PRO A 122 -21.15 4.58 23.28
CA PRO A 122 -20.99 5.75 22.44
C PRO A 122 -19.78 5.56 21.52
N LYS A 123 -19.98 5.77 20.21
CA LYS A 123 -18.90 5.72 19.22
C LYS A 123 -17.78 6.66 19.66
N GLY A 124 -16.54 6.16 19.65
CA GLY A 124 -15.36 6.96 19.96
C GLY A 124 -15.33 8.23 19.12
N LYS A 125 -14.83 9.34 19.71
CA LYS A 125 -14.78 10.64 19.06
C LYS A 125 -14.15 10.50 17.66
N PRO A 126 -14.74 11.11 16.62
CA PRO A 126 -14.13 11.09 15.29
C PRO A 126 -12.71 11.64 15.39
N LYS A 127 -11.76 10.99 14.67
CA LYS A 127 -10.39 11.53 14.54
C LYS A 127 -10.53 12.98 14.12
N LYS A 128 -10.01 13.90 14.94
CA LYS A 128 -9.90 15.30 14.53
C LYS A 128 -9.10 15.32 13.22
N PRO A 129 -9.51 16.12 12.22
CA PRO A 129 -8.64 16.36 11.07
C PRO A 129 -7.27 16.81 11.59
N GLN A 130 -6.20 16.32 10.95
CA GLN A 130 -4.85 16.81 11.25
C GLN A 130 -4.86 18.32 11.02
N GLU A 131 -4.87 19.10 12.09
CA GLU A 131 -4.58 20.52 12.01
C GLU A 131 -3.18 20.64 11.40
N GLU A 132 -3.09 21.32 10.26
CA GLU A 132 -1.81 21.70 9.67
C GLU A 132 -1.06 22.52 10.73
N LEU A 133 -0.01 21.91 11.29
CA LEU A 133 0.85 22.58 12.25
C LEU A 133 1.46 23.78 11.55
N THR A 134 1.34 24.95 12.17
CA THR A 134 2.02 26.14 11.66
C THR A 134 3.53 25.91 11.67
N ASP A 135 4.27 26.55 10.76
CA ASP A 135 5.74 26.40 10.67
C ASP A 135 6.46 26.60 12.01
N ARG A 136 5.92 27.47 12.86
CA ARG A 136 6.42 27.73 14.22
C ARG A 136 6.25 26.53 15.16
N GLU A 137 5.11 25.85 15.11
CA GLU A 137 4.85 24.67 15.93
C GLU A 137 5.65 23.46 15.45
N LEU A 138 5.84 23.34 14.14
CA LEU A 138 6.71 22.33 13.56
C LEU A 138 8.17 22.55 13.98
N LEU A 139 8.66 23.79 13.91
CA LEU A 139 10.01 24.15 14.37
C LEU A 139 10.21 23.82 15.85
N ASN A 140 9.25 24.18 16.71
CA ASN A 140 9.33 23.85 18.15
C ASN A 140 9.38 22.33 18.40
N LYS A 141 8.62 21.54 17.63
CA LYS A 141 8.68 20.07 17.72
C LYS A 141 10.05 19.52 17.29
N ILE A 142 10.63 20.06 16.22
CA ILE A 142 11.96 19.67 15.74
C ILE A 142 13.02 19.98 16.81
N ILE A 143 12.96 21.17 17.42
CA ILE A 143 13.88 21.56 18.50
C ILE A 143 13.79 20.58 19.68
N LEU A 144 12.57 20.29 20.17
CA LEU A 144 12.36 19.35 21.27
C LEU A 144 12.82 17.92 20.94
N GLN A 145 12.67 17.49 19.69
CA GLN A 145 13.20 16.20 19.25
C GLN A 145 14.73 16.19 19.24
N ASN A 146 15.35 17.25 18.74
CA ASN A 146 16.81 17.39 18.71
C ASN A 146 17.41 17.42 20.11
N GLU A 147 16.78 18.11 21.07
CA GLU A 147 17.21 18.10 22.48
C GLU A 147 17.20 16.68 23.07
N LYS A 148 16.16 15.90 22.78
CA LYS A 148 16.09 14.49 23.22
C LYS A 148 17.20 13.65 22.63
N ILE A 149 17.47 13.79 21.33
CA ILE A 149 18.54 13.06 20.64
C ILE A 149 19.90 13.42 21.23
N ILE A 150 20.16 14.71 21.47
CA ILE A 150 21.41 15.18 22.09
C ILE A 150 21.59 14.56 23.48
N ASN A 151 20.55 14.54 24.30
CA ASN A 151 20.61 13.95 25.63
C ASN A 151 20.87 12.43 25.59
N GLN A 152 20.25 11.71 24.65
CA GLN A 152 20.53 10.29 24.44
C GLN A 152 21.98 10.05 24.00
N ASN A 153 22.49 10.87 23.06
CA ASN A 153 23.86 10.75 22.58
C ASN A 153 24.88 11.00 23.71
N LYS A 154 24.61 11.90 24.65
CA LYS A 154 25.46 12.10 25.84
C LYS A 154 25.57 10.83 26.68
N ILE A 155 24.44 10.17 26.95
CA ILE A 155 24.41 8.92 27.73
C ILE A 155 25.22 7.83 27.00
N ILE A 156 25.00 7.66 25.70
CA ILE A 156 25.73 6.67 24.90
C ILE A 156 27.23 6.93 24.93
N ILE A 157 27.67 8.19 24.80
CA ILE A 157 29.09 8.55 24.87
C ILE A 157 29.69 8.23 26.25
N GLU A 158 28.97 8.50 27.34
CA GLU A 158 29.41 8.14 28.69
C GLU A 158 29.55 6.63 28.88
N GLU A 159 28.59 5.84 28.37
CA GLU A 159 28.67 4.37 28.40
C GLU A 159 29.84 3.83 27.57
N LEU A 160 30.06 4.38 26.37
CA LEU A 160 31.20 4.01 25.53
C LEU A 160 32.55 4.35 26.19
N LYS A 161 32.65 5.48 26.88
CA LYS A 161 33.87 5.83 27.66
C LYS A 161 34.14 4.82 28.77
N LYS A 162 33.11 4.43 29.53
CA LYS A 162 33.23 3.41 30.59
C LYS A 162 33.67 2.04 30.05
N LEU A 163 33.28 1.70 28.83
CA LEU A 163 33.68 0.44 28.18
C LEU A 163 35.12 0.47 27.64
N GLY A 164 35.63 1.65 27.26
CA GLY A 164 37.00 1.84 26.78
C GLY A 164 38.06 2.06 27.87
N GLU A 165 37.65 2.20 29.14
CA GLU A 165 38.55 2.32 30.30
C GLU A 165 38.87 0.95 30.96
N ASN A 166 38.52 -0.18 30.31
CA ASN A 166 38.94 -1.55 30.68
C ASN A 166 40.05 -2.07 29.78
#